data_AF-D7AYX5-F1
#
_entry.id   AF-D7AYX5-F1
#
_cell.length_a   1.000
_cell.length_b   1.000
_cell.length_c   1.000
_cell.angle_alpha   90.00
_cell.angle_beta   90.00
_cell.angle_gamma   90.00
#
_symmetry.space_group_name_H-M   'P 1'
#
loop_
_entity.id
_entity.type
_entity.pdbx_description
1 polymer ?
#
loop_
_entity_poly.entity_id
_entity_poly.type
_entity_poly.pdbx_seq_one_letter_code
_entity_poly.pdbx_strand_id
1 'polypeptide(L)'
;MHSTEQDRAVANAHRRGYREGYESGIRASDESSKLRITWLERQVEELRGRLDKETRIHEIEGDQVVAVGRYAYRWSGETPLDIGDRVLLPENYVSRLKDGPGPVEATVTGLGTTYQGPLAFVLRKLDRE
;
A
#
# COMPACT_ATOMS: atom_id res chain seq x y z
N MET A 1 43.90 52.44 -11.88
CA MET A 1 43.45 51.66 -10.70
C MET A 1 43.74 50.19 -11.00
N HIS A 2 44.92 49.70 -10.61
CA HIS A 2 45.39 48.35 -10.93
C HIS A 2 44.94 47.39 -9.83
N SER A 3 44.04 46.45 -10.16
CA SER A 3 43.83 45.26 -9.35
C SER A 3 45.11 44.42 -9.41
N THR A 4 45.72 44.17 -8.25
CA THR A 4 46.92 43.33 -8.19
C THR A 4 46.54 41.86 -8.38
N GLU A 5 47.46 41.02 -8.85
CA GLU A 5 47.23 39.57 -8.97
C GLU A 5 46.76 38.94 -7.65
N GLN A 6 47.20 39.51 -6.52
CA GLN A 6 46.75 39.11 -5.18
C GLN A 6 45.27 39.41 -4.96
N ASP A 7 44.76 40.58 -5.36
CA ASP A 7 43.33 40.90 -5.25
C ASP A 7 42.47 39.95 -6.10
N ARG A 8 42.98 39.57 -7.28
CA ARG A 8 42.31 38.64 -8.18
C ARG A 8 42.31 37.21 -7.62
N ALA A 9 43.40 36.79 -6.98
CA ALA A 9 43.51 35.49 -6.32
C ALA A 9 42.55 35.39 -5.13
N VAL A 10 42.46 36.43 -4.30
CA VAL A 10 41.54 36.49 -3.14
C VAL A 10 40.09 36.47 -3.61
N ALA A 11 39.73 37.26 -4.63
CA ALA A 11 38.38 37.26 -5.18
C ALA A 11 37.96 35.89 -5.76
N ASN A 12 38.89 35.20 -6.42
CA ASN A 12 38.65 33.85 -6.96
C ASN A 12 38.52 32.80 -5.85
N ALA A 13 39.33 32.88 -4.80
CA ALA A 13 39.24 31.99 -3.65
C ALA A 13 37.91 32.16 -2.89
N HIS A 14 37.48 33.41 -2.66
CA HIS A 14 36.17 33.70 -2.07
C HIS A 14 35.02 33.18 -2.91
N ARG A 15 35.06 33.38 -4.23
CA ARG A 15 34.02 32.91 -5.15
C ARG A 15 33.94 31.38 -5.17
N ARG A 16 35.10 30.71 -5.12
CA ARG A 16 35.18 29.24 -5.07
C ARG A 16 34.63 28.70 -3.75
N GLY A 17 35.07 29.22 -2.61
CA GLY A 17 34.58 28.79 -1.29
C GLY A 17 33.08 29.05 -1.12
N TYR A 18 32.56 30.16 -1.62
CA TYR A 18 31.12 30.43 -1.60
C TYR A 18 30.33 29.42 -2.43
N ARG A 19 30.82 29.09 -3.64
CA ARG A 19 30.18 28.10 -4.52
C ARG A 19 30.22 26.69 -3.93
N GLU A 20 31.37 26.28 -3.42
CA GLU A 20 31.55 24.96 -2.80
C GLU A 20 30.70 24.82 -1.53
N GLY A 21 30.63 25.86 -0.69
CA GLY A 21 29.77 25.89 0.49
C GLY A 21 28.28 25.83 0.12
N TYR A 22 27.85 26.57 -0.90
CA TYR A 22 26.48 26.54 -1.40
C TYR A 22 26.09 25.17 -1.97
N GLU A 23 26.94 24.59 -2.83
CA GLU A 23 26.72 23.26 -3.42
C GLU A 23 26.76 22.13 -2.38
N SER A 24 27.60 22.26 -1.35
CA SER A 24 27.63 21.33 -0.22
C SER A 24 26.39 21.47 0.66
N GLY A 25 25.90 22.69 0.88
CA GLY A 25 24.68 22.96 1.64
C GLY A 25 23.44 22.39 0.96
N ILE A 26 23.32 22.56 -0.37
CA ILE A 26 22.24 21.96 -1.16
C ILE A 26 22.28 20.43 -1.07
N ARG A 27 23.46 19.82 -1.30
CA ARG A 27 23.61 18.35 -1.23
C ARG A 27 23.28 17.81 0.15
N ALA A 28 23.77 18.44 1.22
CA ALA A 28 23.47 18.02 2.59
C ALA A 28 21.98 18.15 2.92
N SER A 29 21.33 19.23 2.48
CA SER A 29 19.89 19.42 2.67
C SER A 29 19.07 18.40 1.86
N ASP A 30 19.48 18.10 0.63
CA ASP A 30 18.79 17.15 -0.24
C ASP A 30 18.88 15.72 0.32
N GLU A 31 20.08 15.28 0.72
CA GLU A 31 20.28 13.98 1.36
C GLU A 31 19.53 13.88 2.71
N SER A 32 19.55 14.93 3.53
CA SER A 32 18.76 14.96 4.77
C SER A 32 17.26 14.89 4.49
N SER A 33 16.78 15.49 3.39
CA SER A 33 15.38 15.46 3.00
C SER A 33 14.96 14.07 2.52
N LYS A 34 15.79 13.42 1.69
CA LYS A 34 15.56 12.03 1.23
C LYS A 34 15.49 11.06 2.41
N LEU A 35 16.44 11.13 3.33
CA LEU A 35 16.44 10.29 4.54
C LEU A 35 15.17 10.51 5.37
N ARG A 36 14.73 11.77 5.49
CA ARG A 36 13.49 12.10 6.21
C ARG A 36 12.25 11.55 5.51
N ILE A 37 12.18 11.65 4.17
CA ILE A 37 11.09 11.09 3.37
C ILE A 37 11.03 9.58 3.55
N THR A 38 12.14 8.87 3.34
CA THR A 38 12.20 7.41 3.50
C THR A 38 11.79 6.96 4.90
N TRP A 39 12.22 7.70 5.94
CA TRP A 39 11.78 7.42 7.31
C TRP A 39 10.28 7.64 7.50
N LEU A 40 9.72 8.73 6.97
CA LEU A 40 8.29 9.01 7.03
C LEU A 40 7.47 7.96 6.27
N GLU A 41 7.91 7.54 5.08
CA GLU A 41 7.27 6.49 4.29
C GLU A 41 7.19 5.18 5.08
N ARG A 42 8.31 4.78 5.73
CA ARG A 42 8.34 3.61 6.61
C ARG A 42 7.37 3.73 7.78
N GLN A 43 7.31 4.89 8.43
CA GLN A 43 6.39 5.14 9.54
C GLN A 43 4.92 5.10 9.09
N VAL A 44 4.60 5.66 7.93
CA VAL A 44 3.24 5.60 7.36
C VAL A 44 2.84 4.14 7.10
N GLU A 45 3.73 3.34 6.55
CA GLU A 45 3.44 1.93 6.28
C GLU A 45 3.23 1.12 7.56
N GLU A 46 4.06 1.37 8.59
CA GLU A 46 3.89 0.75 9.91
C GLU A 46 2.55 1.12 10.55
N LEU A 47 2.17 2.41 10.50
CA LEU A 47 0.90 2.89 11.05
C LEU A 47 -0.30 2.32 10.29
N ARG A 48 -0.22 2.21 8.96
CA ARG A 48 -1.26 1.54 8.15
C ARG A 48 -1.43 0.09 8.56
N GLY A 49 -0.34 -0.65 8.74
CA GLY A 49 -0.39 -2.05 9.20
C GLY A 49 -1.01 -2.18 10.60
N ARG A 50 -0.70 -1.26 11.52
CA ARG A 50 -1.32 -1.23 12.86
C ARG A 50 -2.80 -0.95 12.79
N LEU A 51 -3.21 0.08 12.02
CA LEU A 51 -4.62 0.44 11.87
C LEU A 51 -5.41 -0.71 11.25
N ASP A 52 -4.87 -1.36 10.22
CA ASP A 52 -5.49 -2.52 9.60
C ASP A 52 -5.68 -3.65 10.62
N LYS A 53 -4.64 -3.99 11.40
CA LYS A 53 -4.73 -5.02 12.44
C LYS A 53 -5.78 -4.70 13.52
N GLU A 54 -5.93 -3.44 13.92
CA GLU A 54 -6.89 -3.03 14.95
C GLU A 54 -8.33 -2.97 14.45
N THR A 55 -8.53 -2.66 13.16
CA THR A 55 -9.86 -2.38 12.62
C THR A 55 -10.43 -3.50 11.74
N ARG A 56 -9.60 -4.50 11.39
CA ARG A 56 -10.01 -5.59 10.51
C ARG A 56 -11.01 -6.51 11.20
N ILE A 57 -12.16 -6.65 10.57
CA ILE A 57 -13.25 -7.51 10.98
C ILE A 57 -13.04 -8.88 10.33
N HIS A 58 -12.93 -9.92 11.16
CA HIS A 58 -12.73 -11.30 10.71
C HIS A 58 -14.01 -12.13 10.71
N GLU A 59 -15.02 -11.70 11.45
CA GLU A 59 -16.29 -12.42 11.61
C GLU A 59 -17.45 -11.43 11.72
N ILE A 60 -18.59 -11.75 11.10
CA ILE A 60 -19.84 -10.99 11.19
C ILE A 60 -20.96 -11.99 11.42
N GLU A 61 -21.65 -11.91 12.56
CA GLU A 61 -22.80 -12.76 12.91
C GLU A 61 -22.49 -14.27 12.83
N GLY A 62 -21.26 -14.68 13.19
CA GLY A 62 -20.82 -16.08 13.09
C GLY A 62 -20.28 -16.49 11.73
N ASP A 63 -20.37 -15.63 10.72
CA ASP A 63 -19.79 -15.90 9.40
C ASP A 63 -18.37 -15.37 9.30
N GLN A 64 -17.48 -16.20 8.78
CA GLN A 64 -16.12 -15.80 8.47
C GLN A 64 -16.12 -14.74 7.36
N VAL A 65 -15.35 -13.67 7.55
CA VAL A 65 -15.12 -12.67 6.51
C VAL A 65 -13.87 -13.01 5.71
N VAL A 66 -14.01 -13.08 4.40
CA VAL A 66 -12.92 -13.40 3.47
C VAL A 66 -12.77 -12.32 2.40
N ALA A 67 -11.55 -12.11 1.93
CA ALA A 67 -11.24 -11.22 0.83
C ALA A 67 -10.95 -12.04 -0.43
N VAL A 68 -11.59 -11.67 -1.53
CA VAL A 68 -11.38 -12.22 -2.87
C VAL A 68 -11.04 -11.09 -3.83
N GLY A 69 -9.76 -10.99 -4.18
CA GLY A 69 -9.23 -9.85 -4.93
C GLY A 69 -9.38 -8.55 -4.14
N ARG A 70 -10.22 -7.63 -4.63
CA ARG A 70 -10.48 -6.33 -4.00
C ARG A 70 -11.78 -6.27 -3.20
N TYR A 71 -12.54 -7.37 -3.17
CA TYR A 71 -13.87 -7.41 -2.56
C TYR A 71 -13.87 -8.35 -1.36
N ALA A 72 -14.71 -8.04 -0.38
CA ALA A 72 -14.92 -8.86 0.79
C ALA A 72 -16.28 -9.58 0.70
N TYR A 73 -16.34 -10.78 1.27
CA TYR A 73 -17.52 -11.63 1.29
C TYR A 73 -17.64 -12.31 2.65
N ARG A 74 -18.86 -12.75 2.97
CA ARG A 74 -19.18 -13.59 4.14
C ARG A 74 -19.17 -15.06 3.74
N TRP A 75 -18.69 -15.91 4.62
CA TRP A 75 -18.71 -17.36 4.48
C TRP A 75 -19.36 -17.98 5.71
N SER A 76 -20.48 -18.66 5.47
CA SER A 76 -21.28 -19.34 6.48
C SER A 76 -21.13 -20.87 6.46
N GLY A 77 -20.17 -21.39 5.70
CA GLY A 77 -19.94 -22.82 5.61
C GLY A 77 -19.24 -23.38 6.84
N GLU A 78 -19.49 -24.66 7.11
CA GLU A 78 -19.03 -25.34 8.34
C GLU A 78 -17.50 -25.37 8.47
N THR A 79 -16.78 -25.54 7.35
CA THR A 79 -15.32 -25.49 7.33
C THR A 79 -14.87 -24.07 6.98
N PRO A 80 -14.07 -23.40 7.83
CA PRO A 80 -13.47 -22.11 7.49
C PRO A 80 -12.66 -22.17 6.20
N LEU A 81 -12.64 -21.07 5.46
CA LEU A 81 -11.84 -20.90 4.27
C LEU A 81 -10.43 -20.42 4.62
N ASP A 82 -9.47 -20.93 3.86
CA ASP A 82 -8.07 -20.53 3.90
C ASP A 82 -7.70 -19.71 2.65
N ILE A 83 -6.61 -18.94 2.77
CA ILE A 83 -6.03 -18.25 1.62
C ILE A 83 -5.59 -19.28 0.58
N GLY A 84 -6.02 -19.10 -0.67
CA GLY A 84 -5.79 -20.03 -1.77
C GLY A 84 -6.93 -21.01 -2.03
N ASP A 85 -7.97 -21.04 -1.19
CA ASP A 85 -9.18 -21.82 -1.47
C ASP A 85 -9.92 -21.28 -2.70
N ARG A 86 -10.43 -22.19 -3.53
CA ARG A 86 -11.31 -21.86 -4.65
C ARG A 86 -12.75 -21.78 -4.15
N VAL A 87 -13.45 -20.74 -4.57
CA VAL A 87 -14.83 -20.45 -4.15
C VAL A 87 -15.66 -20.00 -5.33
N LEU A 88 -16.96 -20.27 -5.25
CA LEU A 88 -17.95 -19.74 -6.17
C LEU A 88 -18.60 -18.50 -5.55
N LEU A 89 -18.51 -17.37 -6.24
CA LEU A 89 -19.05 -16.09 -5.81
C LEU A 89 -20.38 -15.80 -6.52
N PRO A 90 -21.28 -15.05 -5.88
CA PRO A 90 -22.48 -14.56 -6.52
C PRO A 90 -22.12 -13.57 -7.63
N GLU A 91 -23.02 -13.45 -8.61
CA GLU A 91 -22.90 -12.41 -9.62
C GLU A 91 -22.93 -11.04 -8.94
N ASN A 92 -21.98 -10.18 -9.31
CA ASN A 92 -22.06 -8.75 -9.05
C ASN A 92 -21.95 -7.96 -10.37
N TYR A 93 -22.21 -6.65 -10.32
CA TYR A 93 -22.19 -5.81 -11.52
C TYR A 93 -20.87 -5.90 -12.30
N VAL A 94 -19.74 -5.97 -11.58
CA VAL A 94 -18.40 -6.00 -12.18
C VAL A 94 -18.11 -7.36 -12.79
N SER A 95 -18.45 -8.45 -12.10
CA SER A 95 -18.27 -9.82 -12.59
C SER A 95 -19.15 -10.06 -13.83
N ARG A 96 -20.39 -9.56 -13.84
CA ARG A 96 -21.25 -9.65 -15.02
C ARG A 96 -20.63 -8.98 -16.24
N LEU A 97 -20.03 -7.81 -16.06
CA LEU A 97 -19.42 -7.05 -17.15
C LEU A 97 -18.15 -7.72 -17.68
N LYS A 98 -17.38 -8.37 -16.80
CA LYS A 98 -16.07 -8.95 -17.13
C LYS A 98 -16.17 -10.41 -17.59
N ASP A 99 -16.90 -11.24 -16.85
CA ASP A 99 -16.90 -12.70 -16.96
C ASP A 99 -18.24 -13.23 -17.53
N GLY A 100 -19.21 -12.33 -17.77
CA GLY A 100 -20.54 -12.67 -18.25
C GLY A 100 -21.54 -12.93 -17.11
N PRO A 101 -22.82 -13.15 -17.43
CA PRO A 101 -23.84 -13.38 -16.43
C PRO A 101 -23.60 -14.71 -15.69
N GLY A 102 -23.88 -14.71 -14.38
CA GLY A 102 -23.82 -15.88 -13.52
C GLY A 102 -22.76 -15.84 -12.42
N PRO A 103 -22.70 -16.90 -11.60
CA PRO A 103 -21.70 -17.08 -10.57
C PRO A 103 -20.29 -17.16 -11.13
N VAL A 104 -19.30 -16.63 -10.39
CA VAL A 104 -17.91 -16.59 -10.84
C VAL A 104 -17.00 -17.33 -9.88
N GLU A 105 -16.13 -18.17 -10.43
CA GLU A 105 -15.10 -18.84 -9.66
C GLU A 105 -13.95 -17.89 -9.36
N ALA A 106 -13.49 -17.92 -8.11
CA ALA A 106 -12.38 -17.09 -7.67
C ALA A 106 -11.59 -17.76 -6.55
N THR A 107 -10.53 -17.10 -6.10
CA THR A 107 -9.63 -17.61 -5.08
C THR A 107 -9.59 -16.65 -3.90
N VAL A 108 -9.67 -17.19 -2.68
CA VAL A 108 -9.50 -16.40 -1.46
C VAL A 108 -8.09 -15.83 -1.41
N THR A 109 -7.98 -14.51 -1.37
CA THR A 109 -6.70 -13.78 -1.35
C THR A 109 -6.33 -13.28 0.03
N GLY A 110 -7.28 -13.25 0.96
CA GLY A 110 -7.04 -12.77 2.32
C GLY A 110 -8.20 -13.07 3.26
N LEU A 111 -7.98 -12.81 4.54
CA LEU A 111 -8.97 -12.98 5.59
C LEU A 111 -9.30 -11.62 6.23
N GLY A 112 -10.57 -11.47 6.59
CA GLY A 112 -11.13 -10.25 7.15
C GLY A 112 -11.18 -9.06 6.18
N THR A 113 -11.79 -7.99 6.65
CA THR A 113 -11.93 -6.73 5.90
C THR A 113 -11.96 -5.53 6.84
N THR A 114 -11.54 -4.37 6.37
CA THR A 114 -11.78 -3.08 7.05
C THR A 114 -13.05 -2.39 6.54
N TYR A 115 -13.73 -2.97 5.54
CA TYR A 115 -14.98 -2.45 5.00
C TYR A 115 -16.16 -2.71 5.95
N GLN A 116 -16.88 -1.65 6.31
CA GLN A 116 -17.99 -1.70 7.28
C GLN A 116 -19.39 -1.79 6.65
N GLY A 117 -19.47 -1.89 5.32
CA GLY A 117 -20.76 -1.99 4.63
C GLY A 117 -21.26 -3.44 4.50
N PRO A 118 -22.44 -3.64 3.90
CA PRO A 118 -23.01 -4.96 3.70
C PRO A 118 -22.12 -5.81 2.78
N LEU A 119 -21.94 -7.08 3.15
CA LEU A 119 -21.16 -8.07 2.42
C LEU A 119 -22.08 -9.11 1.80
N ALA A 120 -21.79 -9.50 0.55
CA ALA A 120 -22.43 -10.64 -0.08
C ALA A 120 -21.85 -11.96 0.44
N PHE A 121 -22.58 -13.05 0.28
CA PHE A 121 -22.15 -14.37 0.72
C PHE A 121 -21.40 -15.11 -0.39
N VAL A 122 -20.33 -15.81 -0.02
CA VAL A 122 -19.74 -16.86 -0.86
C VAL A 122 -20.77 -17.99 -1.00
N LEU A 123 -21.00 -18.46 -2.23
CA LEU A 123 -22.04 -19.46 -2.51
C LEU A 123 -21.61 -20.87 -2.10
N ARG A 124 -20.37 -21.26 -2.41
CA ARG A 124 -19.78 -22.55 -2.02
C ARG A 124 -18.27 -22.53 -2.15
N LYS A 125 -17.59 -23.38 -1.37
CA LYS A 125 -16.22 -23.81 -1.63
C LYS A 125 -16.21 -24.78 -2.81
N LEU A 126 -15.18 -24.69 -3.65
CA LEU A 126 -14.95 -25.61 -4.76
C LEU A 126 -13.81 -26.55 -4.36
N ASP A 127 -14.03 -27.84 -4.53
CA ASP A 127 -13.00 -28.85 -4.25
C ASP A 127 -11.84 -28.72 -5.24
N ARG A 128 -10.64 -29.11 -4.80
CA ARG A 128 -9.52 -29.31 -5.72
C ARG A 128 -9.74 -30.65 -6.43
N GLU A 129 -9.98 -30.59 -7.73
CA GLU A 129 -9.81 -31.73 -8.64
C GLU A 129 -8.38 -32.25 -8.64
#